data_AF-A0A2M7NSY7-F1
#
_entry.id   AF-A0A2M7NSY7-F1
#
_cell.length_a   1.000
_cell.length_b   1.000
_cell.length_c   1.000
_cell.angle_alpha   90.00
_cell.angle_beta   90.00
_cell.angle_gamma   90.00
#
_symmetry.space_group_name_H-M   'P 1'
#
loop_
_entity.id
_entity.type
_entity.pdbx_description
1 polymer ?
#
loop_
_entity_poly.entity_id
_entity_poly.type
_entity_poly.pdbx_seq_one_letter_code
_entity_poly.pdbx_strand_id
1 'polypeptide(L)'
;MLVTVFAKNKKKQSLIQLFFLKIQGLSKKIRKETFIIFLVFLLISVVFVSLINKHQLHLTLNKLHSPLFDLFFKYITYLGDGVMFGFVAIFFLFFKKKVAYAVMVSGILTLFLVHLLKKIFFLGILRPAGFFGEENLHLIEGVKMAHTNSFPSGHAATAFAIFTIVCFYFSKSKSQYIWITLAILIGISRVYLSQHYWIDIFVGSILGIFIGFLSMSFFYKFKKIH
;
A
#
# COMPACT_ATOMS: atom_id res chain seq x y z
N MET A 1 52.04 26.27 -16.23
CA MET A 1 50.92 26.03 -17.16
C MET A 1 50.31 24.66 -16.83
N LEU A 2 49.08 24.67 -16.29
CA LEU A 2 48.08 23.57 -16.30
C LEU A 2 48.36 22.24 -15.55
N VAL A 3 48.67 22.27 -14.24
CA VAL A 3 48.57 21.04 -13.39
C VAL A 3 47.68 21.20 -12.14
N THR A 4 47.06 22.35 -11.89
CA THR A 4 46.36 22.61 -10.61
C THR A 4 44.94 23.16 -10.71
N VAL A 5 44.11 22.68 -11.65
CA VAL A 5 42.66 23.06 -11.67
C VAL A 5 41.68 21.89 -11.89
N PHE A 6 42.11 20.65 -12.14
CA PHE A 6 41.18 19.52 -12.35
C PHE A 6 40.78 18.74 -11.08
N ALA A 7 41.11 19.23 -9.89
CA ALA A 7 40.68 18.62 -8.64
C ALA A 7 39.51 19.40 -8.01
N LYS A 8 38.35 18.72 -7.93
CA LYS A 8 37.08 19.13 -7.28
C LYS A 8 36.12 19.96 -8.14
N ASN A 9 35.48 19.29 -9.10
CA ASN A 9 34.09 19.59 -9.43
C ASN A 9 33.18 18.40 -9.08
N LYS A 10 33.16 18.02 -7.78
CA LYS A 10 32.08 17.18 -7.25
C LYS A 10 30.82 18.04 -7.21
N LYS A 11 30.05 18.10 -8.31
CA LYS A 11 28.73 18.73 -8.33
C LYS A 11 27.94 18.26 -7.10
N LYS A 12 27.68 19.17 -6.17
CA LYS A 12 26.86 18.92 -4.98
C LYS A 12 25.43 18.71 -5.49
N GLN A 13 25.03 17.45 -5.66
CA GLN A 13 23.68 17.12 -6.12
C GLN A 13 22.66 17.73 -5.15
N SER A 14 21.59 18.32 -5.67
CA SER A 14 20.53 18.87 -4.82
C SER A 14 19.84 17.74 -4.04
N LEU A 15 19.20 18.07 -2.91
CA LEU A 15 18.46 17.09 -2.12
C LEU A 15 17.38 16.38 -2.95
N ILE A 16 16.75 17.11 -3.87
CA ILE A 16 15.75 16.59 -4.81
C ILE A 16 16.38 15.58 -5.78
N GLN A 17 17.54 15.91 -6.37
CA GLN A 17 18.25 14.98 -7.26
C GLN A 17 18.68 13.71 -6.52
N LEU A 18 19.17 13.85 -5.29
CA LEU A 18 19.52 12.70 -4.44
C LEU A 18 18.29 11.83 -4.16
N PHE A 19 17.14 12.43 -3.87
CA PHE A 19 15.89 11.70 -3.66
C PHE A 19 15.48 10.91 -4.91
N PHE A 20 15.45 11.53 -6.09
CA PHE A 20 15.10 10.83 -7.33
C PHE A 20 16.05 9.68 -7.66
N LEU A 21 17.36 9.87 -7.47
CA LEU A 21 18.34 8.79 -7.64
C LEU A 21 18.09 7.64 -6.67
N LYS A 22 17.68 7.94 -5.43
CA LYS A 22 17.31 6.90 -4.47
C LYS A 22 16.07 6.12 -4.92
N ILE A 23 15.04 6.79 -5.39
CA ILE A 23 13.81 6.14 -5.88
C ILE A 23 14.11 5.27 -7.11
N GLN A 24 14.88 5.77 -8.07
CA GLN A 24 15.30 5.00 -9.25
C GLN A 24 16.11 3.76 -8.90
N GLY A 25 17.02 3.87 -7.93
CA GLY A 25 17.81 2.72 -7.51
C GLY A 25 17.00 1.70 -6.69
N LEU A 26 15.98 2.14 -5.95
CA LEU A 26 15.00 1.26 -5.29
C LEU A 26 14.16 0.53 -6.35
N SER A 27 13.60 1.22 -7.34
CA SER A 27 12.72 0.61 -8.34
C SER A 27 13.40 -0.52 -9.13
N LYS A 28 14.71 -0.41 -9.40
CA LYS A 28 15.51 -1.48 -10.05
C LYS A 28 15.57 -2.79 -9.25
N LYS A 29 15.23 -2.78 -7.96
CA LYS A 29 15.17 -3.99 -7.11
C LYS A 29 13.83 -4.72 -7.18
N ILE A 30 12.81 -4.09 -7.76
CA ILE A 30 11.52 -4.72 -7.98
C ILE A 30 11.65 -5.56 -9.24
N ARG A 31 11.28 -6.83 -9.12
CA ARG A 31 11.26 -7.75 -10.24
C ARG A 31 10.21 -7.34 -11.27
N LYS A 32 10.48 -7.61 -12.55
CA LYS A 32 9.57 -7.28 -13.67
C LYS A 32 8.20 -7.92 -13.47
N GLU A 33 8.16 -9.17 -13.00
CA GLU A 33 6.93 -9.92 -12.78
C GLU A 33 6.06 -9.28 -11.69
N THR A 34 6.66 -8.86 -10.57
CA THR A 34 5.98 -8.11 -9.50
C THR A 34 5.39 -6.81 -10.01
N PHE A 35 6.15 -6.08 -10.84
CA PHE A 35 5.70 -4.84 -11.45
C PHE A 35 4.52 -5.08 -12.41
N ILE A 36 4.58 -6.14 -13.23
CA ILE A 36 3.48 -6.53 -14.12
C ILE A 36 2.21 -6.86 -13.34
N ILE A 37 2.29 -7.63 -12.25
CA ILE A 37 1.13 -7.94 -11.40
C ILE A 37 0.47 -6.65 -10.89
N PHE A 38 1.27 -5.70 -10.40
CA PHE A 38 0.75 -4.43 -9.93
C PHE A 38 0.16 -3.58 -11.07
N LEU A 39 0.80 -3.54 -12.24
CA LEU A 39 0.27 -2.85 -13.42
C LEU A 39 -1.08 -3.43 -13.87
N VAL A 40 -1.21 -4.75 -13.90
CA VAL A 40 -2.49 -5.41 -14.23
C VAL A 40 -3.56 -5.00 -13.22
N PHE A 41 -3.24 -5.00 -11.92
CA PHE A 41 -4.16 -4.50 -10.89
C PHE A 41 -4.54 -3.03 -11.10
N LEU A 42 -3.59 -2.15 -11.45
CA LEU A 42 -3.86 -0.75 -11.74
C LEU A 42 -4.76 -0.59 -12.97
N LEU A 43 -4.49 -1.34 -14.05
CA LEU A 43 -5.30 -1.29 -15.27
C LEU A 43 -6.74 -1.73 -14.99
N ILE A 44 -6.94 -2.85 -14.28
CA ILE A 44 -8.26 -3.31 -13.84
C ILE A 44 -8.94 -2.22 -13.01
N SER A 45 -8.21 -1.60 -12.08
CA SER A 45 -8.76 -0.54 -11.23
C SER A 45 -9.17 0.70 -12.01
N VAL A 46 -8.38 1.11 -13.00
CA VAL A 46 -8.71 2.22 -13.89
C VAL A 46 -9.97 1.91 -14.69
N VAL A 47 -10.07 0.72 -15.28
CA VAL A 47 -11.25 0.26 -16.03
C VAL A 47 -12.49 0.25 -15.14
N PHE A 48 -12.40 -0.30 -13.93
CA PHE A 48 -13.52 -0.36 -13.00
C PHE A 48 -14.00 1.02 -12.56
N VAL A 49 -13.07 1.93 -12.26
CA VAL A 49 -13.39 3.28 -11.80
C VAL A 49 -13.90 4.17 -12.93
N SER A 50 -13.43 3.97 -14.17
CA SER A 50 -13.83 4.80 -15.32
C SER A 50 -15.14 4.35 -15.96
N LEU A 51 -15.43 3.04 -15.96
CA LEU A 51 -16.58 2.49 -16.69
C LEU A 51 -17.79 2.21 -15.81
N ILE A 52 -17.60 2.00 -14.49
CA ILE A 52 -18.67 1.53 -13.60
C ILE A 52 -18.80 2.48 -12.42
N ASN A 53 -20.03 2.90 -12.11
CA ASN A 53 -20.29 3.69 -10.91
C ASN A 53 -19.87 2.89 -9.65
N LYS A 54 -19.17 3.53 -8.71
CA LYS A 54 -18.65 2.87 -7.49
C LYS A 54 -19.72 2.10 -6.70
N HIS A 55 -20.97 2.57 -6.67
CA HIS A 55 -22.07 1.93 -5.96
C HIS A 55 -22.51 0.66 -6.67
N GLN A 56 -22.74 0.75 -7.99
CA GLN A 56 -23.10 -0.40 -8.82
C GLN A 56 -22.00 -1.46 -8.81
N LEU A 57 -20.73 -1.04 -8.94
CA LEU A 57 -19.59 -1.94 -8.85
C LEU A 57 -19.57 -2.68 -7.51
N HIS A 58 -19.80 -1.97 -6.41
CA HIS A 58 -19.82 -2.59 -5.09
C HIS A 58 -20.95 -3.62 -4.94
N LEU A 59 -22.18 -3.29 -5.34
CA LEU A 59 -23.30 -4.24 -5.29
C LEU A 59 -23.04 -5.48 -6.14
N THR A 60 -22.47 -5.32 -7.34
CA THR A 60 -22.10 -6.45 -8.20
C THR A 60 -21.05 -7.34 -7.53
N LEU A 61 -20.02 -6.75 -6.91
CA LEU A 61 -18.98 -7.51 -6.21
C LEU A 61 -19.50 -8.14 -4.91
N ASN A 62 -20.39 -7.49 -4.18
CA ASN A 62 -20.96 -8.02 -2.94
C ASN A 62 -21.84 -9.25 -3.19
N LYS A 63 -22.47 -9.37 -4.37
CA LYS A 63 -23.18 -10.59 -4.81
C LYS A 63 -22.25 -11.77 -5.09
N LEU A 64 -20.96 -11.54 -5.32
CA LEU A 64 -19.98 -12.59 -5.55
C LEU A 64 -19.42 -13.10 -4.22
N HIS A 65 -20.25 -13.79 -3.45
CA HIS A 65 -19.88 -14.34 -2.14
C HIS A 65 -19.97 -15.87 -2.10
N SER A 66 -19.21 -16.48 -1.20
CA SER A 66 -19.31 -17.91 -0.89
C SER A 66 -18.79 -18.19 0.52
N PRO A 67 -19.24 -19.27 1.21
CA PRO A 67 -18.79 -19.57 2.57
C PRO A 67 -17.26 -19.71 2.70
N LEU A 68 -16.59 -20.26 1.68
CA LEU A 68 -15.13 -20.39 1.66
C LEU A 68 -14.45 -19.01 1.61
N PHE A 69 -14.92 -18.13 0.73
CA PHE A 69 -14.37 -16.79 0.59
C PHE A 69 -14.74 -15.88 1.76
N ASP A 70 -15.90 -16.11 2.40
CA ASP A 70 -16.28 -15.42 3.64
C ASP A 70 -15.26 -15.69 4.74
N LEU A 71 -14.93 -16.96 4.97
CA LEU A 71 -13.92 -17.37 5.94
C LEU A 71 -12.54 -16.80 5.60
N PHE A 72 -12.13 -16.94 4.34
CA PHE A 72 -10.82 -16.47 3.86
C PHE A 72 -10.66 -14.96 4.03
N PHE A 73 -11.60 -14.15 3.54
CA PHE A 73 -11.50 -12.70 3.58
C PHE A 73 -11.71 -12.12 4.98
N LYS A 74 -12.50 -12.78 5.83
CA LYS A 74 -12.62 -12.46 7.26
C LYS A 74 -11.27 -12.46 7.97
N TYR A 75 -10.38 -13.40 7.64
CA TYR A 75 -9.07 -13.48 8.30
C TYR A 75 -7.95 -12.75 7.57
N ILE A 76 -7.90 -12.80 6.24
CA ILE A 76 -6.80 -12.15 5.51
C ILE A 76 -6.75 -10.64 5.75
N THR A 77 -7.91 -10.02 6.04
CA THR A 77 -7.97 -8.57 6.27
C THR A 77 -7.12 -8.12 7.46
N TYR A 78 -6.90 -8.96 8.47
CA TYR A 78 -6.08 -8.61 9.63
C TYR A 78 -4.62 -8.42 9.25
N LEU A 79 -4.16 -8.99 8.13
CA LEU A 79 -2.79 -8.76 7.64
C LEU A 79 -2.54 -7.30 7.23
N GLY A 80 -3.60 -6.53 6.97
CA GLY A 80 -3.54 -5.10 6.64
C GLY A 80 -3.82 -4.15 7.82
N ASP A 81 -4.03 -4.67 9.02
CA ASP A 81 -4.34 -3.85 10.18
C ASP A 81 -3.08 -3.27 10.87
N GLY A 82 -3.30 -2.37 11.82
CA GLY A 82 -2.19 -1.75 12.57
C GLY A 82 -1.48 -2.70 13.53
N VAL A 83 -2.13 -3.79 13.95
CA VAL A 83 -1.57 -4.77 14.89
C VAL A 83 -0.56 -5.65 14.17
N MET A 84 -0.92 -6.21 13.01
CA MET A 84 -0.01 -6.95 12.13
C MET A 84 1.17 -6.07 11.72
N PHE A 85 0.93 -4.81 11.40
CA PHE A 85 2.00 -3.86 11.12
C PHE A 85 3.00 -3.77 12.30
N GLY A 86 2.49 -3.69 13.53
CA GLY A 86 3.32 -3.70 14.75
C GLY A 86 4.17 -4.97 14.86
N PHE A 87 3.57 -6.14 14.62
CA PHE A 87 4.31 -7.41 14.60
C PHE A 87 5.42 -7.44 13.54
N VAL A 88 5.16 -6.92 12.33
CA VAL A 88 6.17 -6.82 11.27
C VAL A 88 7.32 -5.89 11.68
N ALA A 89 7.02 -4.76 12.32
CA ALA A 89 8.04 -3.84 12.83
C ALA A 89 8.92 -4.50 13.91
N ILE A 90 8.30 -5.19 14.88
CA ILE A 90 9.00 -5.91 15.94
C ILE A 90 9.86 -7.04 15.36
N PHE A 91 9.31 -7.85 14.45
CA PHE A 91 10.05 -8.90 13.76
C PHE A 91 11.34 -8.33 13.14
N PHE A 92 11.23 -7.29 12.30
CA PHE A 92 12.41 -6.70 11.68
C PHE A 92 13.35 -6.01 12.68
N LEU A 93 12.90 -5.63 13.88
CA LEU A 93 13.77 -5.01 14.88
C LEU A 93 14.87 -5.99 15.33
N PHE A 94 14.53 -7.28 15.44
CA PHE A 94 15.46 -8.35 15.80
C PHE A 94 16.36 -8.78 14.63
N PHE A 95 15.85 -8.79 13.39
CA PHE A 95 16.61 -9.30 12.24
C PHE A 95 17.37 -8.20 11.48
N LYS A 96 16.74 -7.03 11.27
CA LYS A 96 17.24 -5.94 10.41
C LYS A 96 16.68 -4.57 10.84
N LYS A 97 17.30 -3.94 11.83
CA LYS A 97 16.90 -2.62 12.39
C LYS A 97 16.56 -1.55 11.34
N LYS A 98 17.31 -1.44 10.24
CA LYS A 98 17.02 -0.44 9.19
C LYS A 98 15.69 -0.70 8.47
N VAL A 99 15.31 -1.96 8.28
CA VAL A 99 14.01 -2.32 7.70
C VAL A 99 12.92 -2.03 8.72
N ALA A 100 13.14 -2.35 10.01
CA ALA A 100 12.20 -1.98 11.07
C ALA A 100 11.93 -0.48 11.13
N TYR A 101 12.98 0.35 11.06
CA TYR A 101 12.80 1.80 11.04
C TYR A 101 12.04 2.29 9.81
N ALA A 102 12.29 1.70 8.63
CA ALA A 102 11.51 2.00 7.43
C ALA A 102 10.04 1.58 7.59
N VAL A 103 9.78 0.41 8.19
CA VAL A 103 8.43 -0.02 8.55
C VAL A 103 7.82 1.02 9.49
N MET A 104 8.37 1.28 10.67
CA MET A 104 7.84 2.24 11.64
C MET A 104 7.53 3.62 11.04
N VAL A 105 8.45 4.19 10.25
CA VAL A 105 8.23 5.47 9.55
C VAL A 105 7.06 5.36 8.57
N SER A 106 6.96 4.28 7.81
CA SER A 106 5.83 4.06 6.90
C SER A 106 4.48 3.97 7.62
N GLY A 107 4.46 3.42 8.84
CA GLY A 107 3.25 3.34 9.66
C GLY A 107 2.81 4.72 10.14
N ILE A 108 3.74 5.51 10.66
CA ILE A 108 3.47 6.90 11.08
C ILE A 108 2.97 7.72 9.89
N LEU A 109 3.64 7.62 8.74
CA LEU A 109 3.23 8.32 7.51
C LEU A 109 1.87 7.85 7.01
N THR A 110 1.58 6.54 7.06
CA THR A 110 0.27 6.01 6.65
C THR A 110 -0.83 6.49 7.57
N LEU A 111 -0.62 6.41 8.89
CA LEU A 111 -1.57 6.93 9.87
C LEU A 111 -1.82 8.42 9.66
N PHE A 112 -0.76 9.22 9.55
CA PHE A 112 -0.86 10.66 9.34
C PHE A 112 -1.59 11.00 8.04
N LEU A 113 -1.14 10.47 6.90
CA LEU A 113 -1.70 10.80 5.59
C LEU A 113 -3.13 10.27 5.42
N VAL A 114 -3.42 9.03 5.84
CA VAL A 114 -4.78 8.49 5.75
C VAL A 114 -5.71 9.25 6.68
N HIS A 115 -5.28 9.60 7.89
CA HIS A 115 -6.10 10.41 8.82
C HIS A 115 -6.34 11.81 8.27
N LEU A 116 -5.30 12.48 7.77
CA LEU A 116 -5.39 13.79 7.12
C LEU A 116 -6.40 13.76 5.97
N LEU A 117 -6.28 12.80 5.06
CA LEU A 117 -7.20 12.65 3.94
C LEU A 117 -8.63 12.36 4.42
N LYS A 118 -8.82 11.41 5.34
CA LYS A 118 -10.16 11.04 5.83
C LYS A 118 -10.87 12.11 6.64
N LYS A 119 -10.14 12.85 7.48
CA LYS A 119 -10.73 13.73 8.48
C LYS A 119 -10.74 15.20 8.07
N ILE A 120 -9.88 15.58 7.13
CA ILE A 120 -9.80 16.98 6.65
C ILE A 120 -10.36 17.11 5.24
N PHE A 121 -9.92 16.26 4.30
CA PHE A 121 -10.27 16.44 2.88
C PHE A 121 -11.53 15.65 2.44
N PHE A 122 -11.78 14.50 3.05
CA PHE A 122 -12.83 13.55 2.63
C PHE A 122 -13.73 13.14 3.79
N LEU A 123 -13.96 14.07 4.71
CA LEU A 123 -14.78 13.86 5.90
C LEU A 123 -16.20 13.45 5.51
N GLY A 124 -16.75 12.46 6.21
CA GLY A 124 -18.16 12.09 6.07
C GLY A 124 -18.51 11.24 4.86
N ILE A 125 -17.54 10.90 3.98
CA ILE A 125 -17.81 9.96 2.88
C ILE A 125 -18.30 8.62 3.45
N LEU A 126 -19.54 8.28 3.11
CA LEU A 126 -20.18 7.03 3.53
C LEU A 126 -19.43 5.83 2.98
N ARG A 127 -19.34 4.78 3.80
CA ARG A 127 -18.91 3.44 3.39
C ARG A 127 -20.11 2.66 2.83
N PRO A 128 -19.92 1.50 2.19
CA PRO A 128 -21.03 0.72 1.65
C PRO A 128 -22.15 0.47 2.65
N ALA A 129 -21.85 -0.04 3.85
CA ALA A 129 -22.86 -0.26 4.89
C ALA A 129 -23.58 1.01 5.36
N GLY A 130 -22.90 2.17 5.31
CA GLY A 130 -23.54 3.45 5.63
C GLY A 130 -24.40 4.02 4.51
N PHE A 131 -24.16 3.64 3.25
CA PHE A 131 -24.90 4.12 2.09
C PHE A 131 -26.09 3.22 1.74
N PHE A 132 -25.88 1.89 1.73
CA PHE A 132 -26.90 0.93 1.33
C PHE A 132 -27.77 0.45 2.49
N GLY A 133 -27.33 0.58 3.73
CA GLY A 133 -27.91 -0.15 4.86
C GLY A 133 -27.32 -1.57 4.95
N GLU A 134 -27.26 -2.10 6.17
CA GLU A 134 -26.67 -3.42 6.43
C GLU A 134 -27.55 -4.55 5.89
N GLU A 135 -28.87 -4.35 5.91
CA GLU A 135 -29.89 -5.27 5.42
C GLU A 135 -29.84 -5.51 3.90
N ASN A 136 -29.20 -4.61 3.15
CA ASN A 136 -29.11 -4.67 1.69
C ASN A 136 -27.77 -5.25 1.20
N LEU A 137 -26.92 -5.73 2.11
CA LEU A 137 -25.59 -6.24 1.80
C LEU A 137 -25.40 -7.64 2.39
N HIS A 138 -24.66 -8.48 1.68
CA HIS A 138 -24.06 -9.67 2.28
C HIS A 138 -22.95 -9.22 3.25
N LEU A 139 -23.17 -9.42 4.54
CA LEU A 139 -22.23 -9.07 5.61
C LEU A 139 -21.81 -10.33 6.38
N ILE A 140 -20.57 -10.34 6.85
CA ILE A 140 -20.01 -11.50 7.54
C ILE A 140 -20.11 -11.31 9.05
N GLU A 141 -20.70 -12.31 9.72
CA GLU A 141 -20.81 -12.33 11.17
C GLU A 141 -19.45 -12.19 11.87
N GLY A 142 -19.40 -11.35 12.91
CA GLY A 142 -18.20 -11.05 13.68
C GLY A 142 -17.28 -9.99 13.05
N VAL A 143 -17.64 -9.44 11.88
CA VAL A 143 -16.94 -8.28 11.30
C VAL A 143 -17.61 -7.00 11.74
N LYS A 144 -16.89 -6.17 12.51
CA LYS A 144 -17.40 -4.87 12.97
C LYS A 144 -17.51 -3.90 11.80
N MET A 145 -18.72 -3.40 11.54
CA MET A 145 -18.98 -2.47 10.45
C MET A 145 -18.61 -1.03 10.82
N ALA A 146 -18.16 -0.30 9.80
CA ALA A 146 -17.93 1.13 9.87
C ALA A 146 -18.78 1.80 8.79
N HIS A 147 -19.42 2.91 9.13
CA HIS A 147 -20.40 3.56 8.23
C HIS A 147 -19.86 4.79 7.52
N THR A 148 -18.82 5.44 8.05
CA THR A 148 -18.31 6.72 7.52
C THR A 148 -16.78 6.73 7.34
N ASN A 149 -16.27 7.79 6.71
CA ASN A 149 -14.85 8.02 6.45
C ASN A 149 -14.23 6.88 5.62
N SER A 150 -14.85 6.60 4.47
CA SER A 150 -14.41 5.53 3.56
C SER A 150 -13.04 5.82 2.95
N PHE A 151 -12.85 6.98 2.33
CA PHE A 151 -11.74 7.23 1.42
C PHE A 151 -10.51 7.90 2.07
N PRO A 152 -9.27 7.47 1.78
CA PRO A 152 -8.87 6.21 1.11
C PRO A 152 -8.82 5.03 2.09
N SER A 153 -8.61 3.79 1.60
CA SER A 153 -8.50 2.62 2.48
C SER A 153 -7.16 2.59 3.23
N GLY A 154 -7.24 2.64 4.57
CA GLY A 154 -6.05 2.55 5.44
C GLY A 154 -5.42 1.16 5.44
N HIS A 155 -6.22 0.09 5.39
CA HIS A 155 -5.68 -1.28 5.31
C HIS A 155 -4.94 -1.52 3.99
N ALA A 156 -5.48 -1.00 2.89
CA ALA A 156 -4.78 -1.07 1.60
C ALA A 156 -3.46 -0.27 1.66
N ALA A 157 -3.49 0.98 2.14
CA ALA A 157 -2.27 1.78 2.25
C ALA A 157 -1.20 1.10 3.11
N THR A 158 -1.56 0.56 4.27
CA THR A 158 -0.66 -0.19 5.14
C THR A 158 -0.09 -1.43 4.45
N ALA A 159 -0.94 -2.26 3.84
CA ALA A 159 -0.51 -3.49 3.17
C ALA A 159 0.47 -3.21 2.03
N PHE A 160 0.16 -2.23 1.17
CA PHE A 160 1.03 -1.84 0.05
C PHE A 160 2.32 -1.16 0.51
N ALA A 161 2.32 -0.43 1.63
CA ALA A 161 3.53 0.14 2.21
C ALA A 161 4.47 -0.96 2.76
N ILE A 162 3.94 -1.91 3.54
CA ILE A 162 4.71 -3.06 4.02
C ILE A 162 5.24 -3.88 2.85
N PHE A 163 4.39 -4.24 1.88
CA PHE A 163 4.77 -4.97 0.67
C PHE A 163 5.98 -4.32 -0.01
N THR A 164 5.91 -3.00 -0.21
CA THR A 164 6.96 -2.24 -0.89
C THR A 164 8.29 -2.37 -0.14
N ILE A 165 8.27 -2.21 1.18
CA ILE A 165 9.46 -2.34 2.04
C ILE A 165 10.03 -3.76 2.03
N VAL A 166 9.17 -4.77 2.17
CA VAL A 166 9.54 -6.19 2.20
C VAL A 166 10.12 -6.63 0.86
N CYS A 167 9.58 -6.15 -0.27
CA CYS A 167 10.13 -6.45 -1.59
C CYS A 167 11.53 -5.87 -1.80
N PHE A 168 11.81 -4.67 -1.29
CA PHE A 168 13.16 -4.13 -1.33
C PHE A 168 14.15 -4.92 -0.48
N TYR A 169 13.70 -5.42 0.67
CA TYR A 169 14.51 -6.27 1.52
C TYR A 169 14.83 -7.59 0.82
N PHE A 170 13.81 -8.27 0.29
CA PHE A 170 13.94 -9.52 -0.46
C PHE A 170 14.15 -9.30 -1.97
N SER A 171 14.94 -8.29 -2.34
CA SER A 171 15.14 -7.86 -3.74
C SER A 171 15.57 -8.95 -4.74
N LYS A 172 16.23 -10.01 -4.27
CA LYS A 172 16.69 -11.14 -5.10
C LYS A 172 15.75 -12.35 -5.07
N SER A 173 14.75 -12.36 -4.19
CA SER A 173 13.86 -13.49 -4.00
C SER A 173 12.71 -13.45 -5.02
N LYS A 174 12.29 -14.63 -5.47
CA LYS A 174 11.03 -14.78 -6.20
C LYS A 174 9.81 -14.48 -5.33
N SER A 175 9.92 -14.47 -4.00
CA SER A 175 8.81 -14.18 -3.08
C SER A 175 8.14 -12.81 -3.25
N GLN A 176 8.72 -11.88 -4.02
CA GLN A 176 8.08 -10.59 -4.31
C GLN A 176 6.68 -10.71 -4.94
N TYR A 177 6.44 -11.70 -5.82
CA TYR A 177 5.10 -11.88 -6.40
C TYR A 177 4.08 -12.28 -5.31
N ILE A 178 4.50 -13.06 -4.31
CA ILE A 178 3.65 -13.45 -3.19
C ILE A 178 3.24 -12.22 -2.38
N TRP A 179 4.20 -11.34 -2.10
CA TRP A 179 3.95 -10.14 -1.30
C TRP A 179 3.01 -9.15 -1.99
N ILE A 180 3.15 -8.93 -3.32
CA ILE A 180 2.22 -8.04 -4.05
C ILE A 180 0.83 -8.66 -4.11
N THR A 181 0.73 -9.97 -4.38
CA THR A 181 -0.56 -10.67 -4.42
C THR A 181 -1.24 -10.60 -3.06
N LEU A 182 -0.49 -10.76 -1.97
CA LEU A 182 -1.02 -10.63 -0.62
C LEU A 182 -1.56 -9.22 -0.35
N ALA A 183 -0.83 -8.17 -0.74
CA ALA A 183 -1.29 -6.79 -0.60
C ALA A 183 -2.57 -6.52 -1.41
N ILE A 184 -2.67 -7.06 -2.63
CA ILE A 184 -3.87 -6.99 -3.46
C ILE A 184 -5.04 -7.73 -2.78
N LEU A 185 -4.82 -8.94 -2.28
CA LEU A 185 -5.87 -9.73 -1.61
C LEU A 185 -6.36 -9.05 -0.33
N ILE A 186 -5.48 -8.42 0.45
CA ILE A 186 -5.86 -7.59 1.59
C ILE A 186 -6.70 -6.38 1.14
N GLY A 187 -6.36 -5.77 0.01
CA GLY A 187 -7.16 -4.70 -0.58
C GLY A 187 -8.57 -5.19 -0.98
N ILE A 188 -8.64 -6.30 -1.70
CA ILE A 188 -9.89 -6.94 -2.14
C ILE A 188 -10.74 -7.34 -0.94
N SER A 189 -10.14 -7.85 0.13
CA SER A 189 -10.87 -8.22 1.35
C SER A 189 -11.67 -7.05 1.91
N ARG A 190 -11.20 -5.81 1.78
CA ARG A 190 -11.93 -4.63 2.26
C ARG A 190 -13.16 -4.30 1.42
N VAL A 191 -13.15 -4.63 0.13
CA VAL A 191 -14.33 -4.50 -0.74
C VAL A 191 -15.29 -5.64 -0.48
N TYR A 192 -14.77 -6.87 -0.36
CA TYR A 192 -15.56 -8.06 -0.05
C TYR A 192 -16.33 -7.93 1.27
N LEU A 193 -15.66 -7.42 2.32
CA LEU A 193 -16.23 -7.18 3.65
C LEU A 193 -17.11 -5.91 3.73
N SER A 194 -17.43 -5.27 2.61
CA SER A 194 -18.25 -4.04 2.56
C SER A 194 -17.72 -2.89 3.41
N GLN A 195 -16.40 -2.86 3.63
CA GLN A 195 -15.71 -1.84 4.42
C GLN A 195 -15.32 -0.63 3.58
N HIS A 196 -15.10 -0.82 2.28
CA HIS A 196 -14.57 0.17 1.34
C HIS A 196 -15.09 -0.06 -0.08
N TYR A 197 -15.12 1.01 -0.87
CA TYR A 197 -15.32 0.92 -2.31
C TYR A 197 -14.01 0.57 -3.01
N TRP A 198 -14.08 0.05 -4.24
CA TRP A 198 -12.90 -0.29 -5.04
C TRP A 198 -11.94 0.89 -5.22
N ILE A 199 -12.48 2.10 -5.43
CA ILE A 199 -11.70 3.34 -5.56
C ILE A 199 -10.86 3.64 -4.31
N ASP A 200 -11.35 3.30 -3.13
CA ASP A 200 -10.62 3.49 -1.87
C ASP A 200 -9.37 2.58 -1.83
N ILE A 201 -9.47 1.39 -2.42
CA ILE A 201 -8.37 0.42 -2.52
C ILE A 201 -7.37 0.85 -3.58
N PHE A 202 -7.87 1.29 -4.73
CA PHE A 202 -7.05 1.81 -5.82
C PHE A 202 -6.16 2.96 -5.33
N VAL A 203 -6.75 3.99 -4.73
CA VAL A 203 -5.98 5.13 -4.21
C VAL A 203 -5.14 4.75 -3.00
N GLY A 204 -5.66 3.89 -2.11
CA GLY A 204 -4.91 3.36 -0.98
C GLY A 204 -3.64 2.62 -1.41
N SER A 205 -3.68 1.85 -2.50
CA SER A 205 -2.53 1.11 -3.02
C SER A 205 -1.42 2.03 -3.53
N ILE A 206 -1.78 3.07 -4.28
CA ILE A 206 -0.85 4.08 -4.79
C ILE A 206 -0.19 4.82 -3.63
N LEU A 207 -1.01 5.25 -2.65
CA LEU A 207 -0.53 5.93 -1.45
C LEU A 207 0.43 5.03 -0.65
N GLY A 208 0.08 3.76 -0.46
CA GLY A 208 0.92 2.78 0.26
C GLY A 208 2.27 2.58 -0.41
N ILE A 209 2.30 2.38 -1.73
CA ILE A 209 3.56 2.25 -2.48
C ILE A 209 4.41 3.50 -2.32
N PHE A 210 3.82 4.68 -2.52
CA PHE A 210 4.52 5.95 -2.36
C PHE A 210 5.16 6.07 -0.96
N ILE A 211 4.39 5.77 0.09
CA ILE A 211 4.87 5.80 1.47
C ILE A 211 6.01 4.79 1.70
N GLY A 212 5.90 3.57 1.16
CA GLY A 212 6.93 2.55 1.29
C GLY A 212 8.26 2.96 0.63
N PHE A 213 8.20 3.52 -0.58
CA PHE A 213 9.35 4.08 -1.28
C PHE A 213 9.98 5.24 -0.51
N LEU A 214 9.16 6.19 -0.05
CA LEU A 214 9.61 7.35 0.72
C LEU A 214 10.32 6.91 2.00
N SER A 215 9.71 5.99 2.75
CA SER A 215 10.26 5.45 4.00
C SER A 215 11.60 4.75 3.78
N MET A 216 11.73 3.95 2.72
CA MET A 216 12.99 3.29 2.39
C MET A 216 14.07 4.26 1.93
N SER A 217 13.71 5.37 1.30
CA SER A 217 14.68 6.39 0.86
C SER A 217 15.44 7.02 2.03
N PHE A 218 14.86 7.08 3.23
CA PHE A 218 15.51 7.62 4.42
C PHE A 218 16.60 6.68 4.95
N PHE A 219 16.38 5.37 4.92
CA PHE A 219 17.26 4.39 5.58
C PHE A 219 18.18 3.62 4.62
N TYR A 220 17.88 3.60 3.33
CA TYR A 220 18.69 2.91 2.34
C TYR A 220 19.83 3.80 1.82
N LYS A 221 21.08 3.42 2.14
CA LYS A 221 22.29 4.04 1.57
C LYS A 221 22.60 3.38 0.22
N PHE A 222 22.66 4.17 -0.85
CA PHE A 222 23.14 3.69 -2.14
C PHE A 222 24.65 3.47 -2.06
N LYS A 223 25.11 2.27 -2.44
CA LYS A 223 26.50 2.12 -2.88
C LYS A 223 26.64 3.04 -4.10
N LYS A 224 27.55 4.01 -4.05
CA LYS A 224 27.94 4.75 -5.24
C LYS A 224 28.37 3.70 -6.27
N ILE A 225 27.69 3.67 -7.41
CA ILE A 225 28.23 3.05 -8.60
C ILE A 225 29.38 4.00 -8.98
N HIS A 226 30.61 3.55 -8.74
CA HIS A 226 31.81 4.22 -9.21
C HIS A 226 32.03 3.85 -10.67
#